data_AF-L8X6Z3-F1
#
_entry.id   AF-L8X6Z3-F1
#
_cell.length_a   1.000
_cell.length_b   1.000
_cell.length_c   1.000
_cell.angle_alpha   90.00
_cell.angle_beta   90.00
_cell.angle_gamma   90.00
#
_symmetry.space_group_name_H-M   'P 1'
#
loop_
_entity.id
_entity.type
_entity.pdbx_description
1 polymer ?
#
loop_
_entity_poly.entity_id
_entity_poly.type
_entity_poly.pdbx_seq_one_letter_code
_entity_poly.pdbx_strand_id
1 'polypeptide(L)'
;MRGNATGYGTKSRSKPRLTNKLKLVVHHGDIDADQPAIDDEDEKNKVSSTAGVDAEDSHEHHLQAVLSAASLRASGQPRASGSSAYIPTPDAAGHAPDWERYYVANRWEEPEGYVRFSDTVEETQVGAIAAGCTYYMDEVDAEWLSKNNAELTDAARASSPSRGPPRSAKARGKEPESPSVAITEDEFELVMGILERITDERHPCLHADVSKFPTLTDFEPVFSNRLPISFFPDYRVPDSVPPPAQLLRMFRVIYPHWRERRLERDGRRIIPQINSDETNEGDPYVCFRRRDAKPVRKTRRSDTGSVDRMQSLFNNIRQLQHIAQSVVRREQLKHNRALEERQIMNCRMNLAEVKRKFPTTPFGSRDDDEVLVDKIVKRPKLEGTK
;
A
#
# COMPACT_ATOMS: atom_id res chain seq x y z
N MET A 1 80.63 0.08 -27.51
CA MET A 1 79.55 0.84 -28.16
C MET A 1 78.69 -0.14 -28.96
N ARG A 2 77.40 -0.26 -28.58
CA ARG A 2 76.22 -0.82 -29.30
C ARG A 2 76.35 -2.27 -29.86
N GLY A 3 75.43 -3.21 -29.61
CA GLY A 3 74.03 -3.07 -29.22
C GLY A 3 73.43 -4.30 -28.53
N ASN A 4 72.29 -4.04 -27.89
CA ASN A 4 71.47 -4.93 -27.07
C ASN A 4 70.68 -5.94 -27.92
N ALA A 5 70.61 -7.17 -27.42
CA ALA A 5 69.43 -8.03 -27.55
C ALA A 5 69.25 -8.77 -26.21
N THR A 6 68.39 -8.25 -25.33
CA THR A 6 68.01 -8.90 -24.06
C THR A 6 66.60 -9.44 -24.19
N GLY A 7 66.48 -10.76 -24.34
CA GLY A 7 65.24 -11.48 -24.12
C GLY A 7 64.95 -11.56 -22.62
N TYR A 8 63.75 -11.12 -22.22
CA TYR A 8 63.25 -11.30 -20.86
C TYR A 8 62.58 -12.68 -20.75
N GLY A 9 63.22 -13.60 -20.02
CA GLY A 9 62.58 -14.79 -19.48
C GLY A 9 62.35 -14.61 -17.98
N THR A 10 61.11 -14.39 -17.57
CA THR A 10 60.71 -14.37 -16.16
C THR A 10 60.41 -15.80 -15.68
N LYS A 11 61.02 -16.16 -14.54
CA LYS A 11 60.98 -17.49 -13.95
C LYS A 11 59.59 -17.81 -13.38
N SER A 12 59.02 -18.92 -13.80
CA SER A 12 57.79 -19.52 -13.26
C SER A 12 57.96 -19.89 -11.78
N ARG A 13 57.10 -19.33 -10.93
CA ARG A 13 56.97 -19.66 -9.50
C ARG A 13 56.14 -20.94 -9.41
N SER A 14 56.76 -22.04 -8.98
CA SER A 14 56.13 -23.37 -8.94
C SER A 14 54.88 -23.36 -8.06
N LYS A 15 53.70 -23.57 -8.65
CA LYS A 15 52.45 -23.82 -7.93
C LYS A 15 52.60 -25.14 -7.15
N PRO A 16 52.24 -25.20 -5.85
CA PRO A 16 52.35 -26.42 -5.07
C PRO A 16 51.46 -27.52 -5.68
N ARG A 17 52.02 -28.72 -5.87
CA ARG A 17 51.28 -29.88 -6.37
C ARG A 17 50.20 -30.27 -5.36
N LEU A 18 48.95 -30.25 -5.82
CA LEU A 18 47.80 -30.72 -5.07
C LEU A 18 47.96 -32.23 -4.80
N THR A 19 47.93 -32.64 -3.53
CA THR A 19 48.02 -34.05 -3.13
C THR A 19 46.74 -34.46 -2.40
N ASN A 20 46.41 -35.76 -2.41
CA ASN A 20 45.22 -36.33 -1.75
C ASN A 20 45.19 -36.18 -0.21
N LYS A 21 46.15 -35.45 0.39
CA LYS A 21 46.24 -35.21 1.83
C LYS A 21 45.99 -33.74 2.22
N LEU A 22 45.81 -32.82 1.27
CA LEU A 22 45.42 -31.45 1.60
C LEU A 22 43.90 -31.37 1.79
N LYS A 23 43.46 -30.90 2.96
CA LYS A 23 42.07 -30.46 3.17
C LYS A 23 41.83 -29.22 2.31
N LEU A 24 40.92 -29.32 1.35
CA LEU A 24 40.42 -28.16 0.60
C LEU A 24 39.54 -27.31 1.53
N VAL A 25 39.85 -26.03 1.61
CA VAL A 25 38.99 -25.05 2.28
C VAL A 25 38.00 -24.55 1.24
N VAL A 26 36.73 -24.89 1.43
CA VAL A 26 35.63 -24.38 0.60
C VAL A 26 35.19 -23.07 1.23
N HIS A 27 35.38 -21.97 0.51
CA HIS A 27 34.82 -20.68 0.89
C HIS A 27 33.41 -20.58 0.30
N HIS A 28 32.43 -20.23 1.13
CA HIS A 28 31.08 -19.91 0.70
C HIS A 28 30.94 -18.37 0.63
N GLY A 29 30.61 -17.84 -0.54
CA GLY A 29 30.48 -16.41 -0.86
C GLY A 29 30.66 -16.17 -2.37
N ASP A 30 30.31 -14.97 -2.86
CA ASP A 30 30.49 -14.58 -4.26
C ASP A 30 31.98 -14.43 -4.57
N ILE A 31 32.53 -15.42 -5.26
CA ILE A 31 33.88 -15.36 -5.83
C ILE A 31 33.69 -14.92 -7.27
N ASP A 32 34.33 -13.81 -7.64
CA ASP A 32 34.46 -13.32 -9.01
C ASP A 32 35.28 -14.34 -9.81
N ALA A 33 34.62 -15.40 -10.26
CA ALA A 33 35.22 -16.42 -11.11
C ALA A 33 35.15 -15.91 -12.55
N ASP A 34 36.31 -15.70 -13.16
CA ASP A 34 36.44 -15.37 -14.58
C ASP A 34 35.48 -16.25 -15.41
N GLN A 35 34.57 -15.60 -16.12
CA GLN A 35 33.63 -16.22 -17.06
C GLN A 35 34.40 -17.20 -17.97
N PRO A 36 34.10 -18.51 -17.95
CA PRO A 36 34.63 -19.40 -18.97
C PRO A 36 34.05 -18.97 -20.32
N ALA A 37 34.93 -18.77 -21.30
CA ALA A 37 34.55 -18.50 -22.68
C ALA A 37 33.59 -19.59 -23.16
N ILE A 38 32.40 -19.16 -23.58
CA ILE A 38 31.36 -20.01 -24.16
C ILE A 38 31.83 -20.35 -25.57
N ASP A 39 32.18 -21.62 -25.81
CA ASP A 39 32.33 -22.16 -27.17
C ASP A 39 30.92 -22.38 -27.73
N ASP A 40 30.56 -21.65 -28.79
CA ASP A 40 29.24 -21.62 -29.42
C ASP A 40 28.90 -22.89 -30.25
N GLU A 41 29.62 -24.01 -30.13
CA GLU A 41 29.45 -25.18 -31.02
C GLU A 41 28.47 -26.27 -30.55
N ASP A 42 27.93 -26.21 -29.33
CA ASP A 42 27.11 -27.29 -28.74
C ASP A 42 25.58 -27.16 -28.96
N GLU A 43 25.13 -26.39 -29.96
CA GLU A 43 23.70 -26.15 -30.22
C GLU A 43 22.93 -27.39 -30.74
N LYS A 44 23.62 -28.48 -31.10
CA LYS A 44 23.02 -29.65 -31.79
C LYS A 44 22.64 -30.86 -30.94
N ASN A 45 22.95 -30.88 -29.64
CA ASN A 45 22.62 -32.02 -28.77
C ASN A 45 21.45 -31.79 -27.79
N LYS A 46 20.65 -30.76 -28.04
CA LYS A 46 19.58 -30.29 -27.14
C LYS A 46 18.27 -31.08 -27.24
N VAL A 47 18.34 -32.41 -27.12
CA VAL A 47 17.15 -33.25 -26.88
C VAL A 47 17.47 -34.30 -25.83
N SER A 48 17.79 -33.86 -24.61
CA SER A 48 17.60 -34.70 -23.43
C SER A 48 16.13 -34.58 -23.03
N SER A 49 15.37 -35.64 -23.22
CA SER A 49 13.94 -35.70 -22.94
C SER A 49 13.65 -35.25 -21.49
N THR A 50 13.16 -34.03 -21.31
CA THR A 50 12.66 -33.48 -20.04
C THR A 50 11.22 -33.95 -19.84
N ALA A 51 11.00 -35.26 -19.79
CA ALA A 51 9.70 -35.81 -19.46
C ALA A 51 9.36 -35.47 -17.99
N GLY A 52 8.39 -34.58 -17.77
CA GLY A 52 7.93 -34.18 -16.44
C GLY A 52 8.52 -32.87 -15.89
N VAL A 53 9.20 -32.07 -16.71
CA VAL A 53 9.63 -30.69 -16.36
C VAL A 53 8.86 -29.72 -17.25
N ASP A 54 8.37 -28.61 -16.70
CA ASP A 54 7.68 -27.58 -17.47
C ASP A 54 8.61 -26.99 -18.54
N ALA A 55 8.03 -26.61 -19.68
CA ALA A 55 8.80 -26.15 -20.85
C ALA A 55 9.62 -24.89 -20.55
N GLU A 56 9.11 -24.05 -19.65
CA GLU A 56 9.76 -22.85 -19.13
C GLU A 56 11.02 -23.19 -18.31
N ASP A 57 10.95 -24.20 -17.44
CA ASP A 57 12.07 -24.65 -16.60
C ASP A 57 13.11 -25.49 -17.35
N SER A 58 12.75 -26.05 -18.51
CA SER A 58 13.65 -26.90 -19.32
C SER A 58 14.94 -26.19 -19.77
N HIS A 59 14.96 -24.86 -19.71
CA HIS A 59 16.10 -24.01 -20.09
C HIS A 59 17.03 -23.67 -18.91
N GLU A 60 16.69 -24.05 -17.67
CA GLU A 60 17.48 -23.68 -16.49
C GLU A 60 18.83 -24.43 -16.42
N HIS A 61 19.91 -23.68 -16.28
CA HIS A 61 21.29 -24.20 -16.33
C HIS A 61 21.59 -25.25 -15.23
N HIS A 62 21.28 -24.95 -13.96
CA HIS A 62 21.57 -25.87 -12.86
C HIS A 62 20.71 -27.13 -12.93
N LEU A 63 19.47 -27.03 -13.41
CA LEU A 63 18.59 -28.17 -13.65
C LEU A 63 19.15 -29.09 -14.75
N GLN A 64 19.56 -28.51 -15.89
CA GLN A 64 20.21 -29.25 -16.97
C GLN A 64 21.50 -29.94 -16.53
N ALA A 65 22.33 -29.26 -15.73
CA ALA A 65 23.56 -29.82 -15.19
C ALA A 65 23.29 -31.03 -14.27
N VAL A 66 22.25 -30.96 -13.43
CA VAL A 66 21.87 -32.05 -12.52
C VAL A 66 21.24 -33.24 -13.27
N LEU A 67 20.35 -32.98 -14.23
CA LEU A 67 19.70 -34.01 -15.04
C LEU A 67 20.70 -34.75 -15.94
N SER A 68 21.61 -34.03 -16.59
CA SER A 68 22.67 -34.63 -17.40
C SER A 68 23.60 -35.49 -16.53
N ALA A 69 24.01 -34.99 -15.37
CA ALA A 69 24.81 -35.74 -14.41
C ALA A 69 24.07 -36.97 -13.85
N ALA A 70 22.74 -36.94 -13.73
CA ALA A 70 21.92 -38.08 -13.31
C ALA A 70 21.79 -39.14 -14.42
N SER A 71 21.58 -38.71 -15.66
CA SER A 71 21.49 -39.59 -16.83
C SER A 71 22.81 -40.35 -17.07
N LEU A 72 23.95 -39.67 -16.95
CA LEU A 72 25.29 -40.29 -17.02
C LEU A 72 25.53 -41.33 -15.92
N ARG A 73 24.96 -41.13 -14.72
CA ARG A 73 25.00 -42.13 -13.63
C ARG A 73 24.16 -43.36 -13.93
N ALA A 74 22.98 -43.17 -14.53
CA ALA A 74 22.06 -44.26 -14.87
C ALA A 74 22.58 -45.14 -16.02
N SER A 75 23.33 -44.57 -16.97
CA SER A 75 23.91 -45.29 -18.12
C SER A 75 25.22 -46.04 -17.82
N GLY A 76 25.71 -45.99 -16.58
CA GLY A 76 26.89 -46.75 -16.15
C GLY A 76 28.24 -46.23 -16.65
N GLN A 77 28.30 -45.01 -17.18
CA GLN A 77 29.56 -44.39 -17.60
C GLN A 77 30.44 -43.97 -16.40
N PRO A 78 31.78 -44.08 -16.50
CA PRO A 78 32.69 -43.74 -15.41
C PRO A 78 32.62 -42.25 -15.08
N ARG A 79 32.63 -41.92 -13.78
CA ARG A 79 32.63 -40.54 -13.27
C ARG A 79 33.81 -39.74 -13.86
N ALA A 80 33.53 -38.66 -14.56
CA ALA A 80 34.50 -37.58 -14.71
C ALA A 80 34.78 -37.01 -13.30
N SER A 81 36.05 -37.00 -12.89
CA SER A 81 36.44 -36.52 -11.55
C SER A 81 36.26 -35.00 -11.48
N GLY A 82 35.34 -34.50 -10.65
CA GLY A 82 35.46 -33.11 -10.19
C GLY A 82 34.21 -32.41 -9.68
N SER A 83 33.03 -32.59 -10.27
CA SER A 83 31.85 -31.80 -9.86
C SER A 83 30.58 -32.67 -9.80
N SER A 84 30.07 -32.88 -8.59
CA SER A 84 28.65 -33.21 -8.45
C SER A 84 27.87 -31.96 -8.83
N ALA A 85 27.08 -32.02 -9.90
CA ALA A 85 26.12 -30.97 -10.21
C ALA A 85 25.26 -30.70 -8.97
N TYR A 86 25.16 -29.41 -8.59
CA TYR A 86 24.54 -28.95 -7.36
C TYR A 86 23.57 -27.81 -7.69
N ILE A 87 22.41 -27.80 -7.04
CA ILE A 87 21.44 -26.72 -7.13
C ILE A 87 21.74 -25.76 -5.97
N PRO A 88 22.16 -24.51 -6.23
CA PRO A 88 22.47 -23.56 -5.17
C PRO A 88 21.21 -23.22 -4.37
N THR A 89 21.33 -23.20 -3.04
CA THR A 89 20.29 -22.70 -2.13
C THR A 89 20.71 -21.33 -1.63
N PRO A 90 19.96 -20.24 -1.93
CA PRO A 90 20.24 -18.92 -1.38
C PRO A 90 20.18 -18.92 0.15
N ASP A 91 21.01 -18.10 0.79
CA ASP A 91 20.96 -17.88 2.24
C ASP A 91 19.77 -16.98 2.61
N ALA A 92 19.10 -17.29 3.72
CA ALA A 92 17.94 -16.57 4.26
C ALA A 92 18.19 -16.00 5.66
N ALA A 93 19.43 -16.05 6.18
CA ALA A 93 19.74 -15.66 7.55
C ALA A 93 19.77 -14.14 7.82
N GLY A 94 19.57 -13.31 6.80
CA GLY A 94 19.57 -11.85 6.95
C GLY A 94 18.35 -11.32 7.71
N HIS A 95 18.57 -10.45 8.69
CA HIS A 95 17.51 -9.67 9.33
C HIS A 95 17.62 -8.20 8.93
N ALA A 96 16.48 -7.59 8.59
CA ALA A 96 16.42 -6.14 8.36
C ALA A 96 16.62 -5.40 9.70
N PRO A 97 17.48 -4.36 9.75
CA PRO A 97 17.58 -3.52 10.94
C PRO A 97 16.26 -2.76 11.17
N ASP A 98 15.96 -2.45 12.43
CA ASP A 98 14.82 -1.61 12.84
C ASP A 98 13.42 -2.08 12.38
N TRP A 99 13.25 -3.35 12.01
CA TRP A 99 11.97 -3.89 11.54
C TRP A 99 10.82 -3.75 12.57
N GLU A 100 11.14 -3.79 13.86
CA GLU A 100 10.17 -3.65 14.97
C GLU A 100 9.42 -2.31 14.95
N ARG A 101 10.04 -1.25 14.41
CA ARG A 101 9.40 0.06 14.23
C ARG A 101 8.22 -0.02 13.26
N TYR A 102 8.34 -0.84 12.23
CA TYR A 102 7.34 -0.98 11.17
C TYR A 102 6.31 -2.06 11.49
N TYR A 103 6.71 -3.10 12.22
CA TYR A 103 5.86 -4.23 12.60
C TYR A 103 5.69 -4.31 14.12
N VAL A 104 4.88 -3.40 14.65
CA VAL A 104 4.60 -3.34 16.10
C VAL A 104 3.90 -4.62 16.56
N ALA A 105 4.43 -5.23 17.62
CA ALA A 105 3.83 -6.40 18.25
C ALA A 105 2.44 -6.11 18.84
N ASN A 106 1.60 -7.15 18.98
CA ASN A 106 0.28 -7.10 19.62
C ASN A 106 -0.81 -6.30 18.87
N ARG A 107 -0.66 -6.08 17.56
CA ARG A 107 -1.78 -5.55 16.73
C ARG A 107 -2.84 -6.59 16.37
N TRP A 108 -2.49 -7.87 16.42
CA TRP A 108 -3.37 -8.97 16.05
C TRP A 108 -3.96 -9.65 17.29
N GLU A 109 -5.29 -9.74 17.34
CA GLU A 109 -6.01 -10.55 18.32
C GLU A 109 -6.59 -11.78 17.61
N GLU A 110 -6.19 -12.97 18.06
CA GLU A 110 -6.62 -14.22 17.42
C GLU A 110 -8.12 -14.47 17.67
N PRO A 111 -8.94 -14.58 16.61
CA PRO A 111 -10.35 -14.89 16.76
C PRO A 111 -10.57 -16.35 17.18
N GLU A 112 -11.66 -16.65 17.89
CA GLU A 112 -12.01 -18.01 18.31
C GLU A 112 -12.24 -18.98 17.13
N GLY A 113 -12.69 -18.46 15.99
CA GLY A 113 -12.95 -19.24 14.77
C GLY A 113 -12.02 -18.86 13.62
N TYR A 114 -12.09 -19.63 12.53
CA TYR A 114 -11.29 -19.34 11.34
C TYR A 114 -11.60 -17.98 10.73
N VAL A 115 -10.54 -17.30 10.28
CA VAL A 115 -10.63 -16.02 9.58
C VAL A 115 -11.45 -16.20 8.30
N ARG A 116 -12.45 -15.34 8.13
CA ARG A 116 -13.23 -15.21 6.89
C ARG A 116 -12.95 -13.82 6.34
N PHE A 117 -12.23 -13.76 5.23
CA PHE A 117 -11.71 -12.52 4.68
C PHE A 117 -11.78 -12.57 3.16
N SER A 118 -12.26 -11.49 2.55
CA SER A 118 -12.40 -11.37 1.09
C SER A 118 -12.03 -9.99 0.55
N ASP A 119 -11.63 -9.09 1.44
CA ASP A 119 -11.29 -7.73 1.04
C ASP A 119 -9.97 -7.78 0.24
N THR A 120 -9.89 -6.93 -0.76
CA THR A 120 -8.68 -6.74 -1.57
C THR A 120 -7.62 -5.99 -0.76
N VAL A 121 -6.35 -6.04 -1.21
CA VAL A 121 -5.26 -5.34 -0.53
C VAL A 121 -5.56 -3.83 -0.43
N GLU A 122 -6.14 -3.27 -1.48
CA GLU A 122 -6.55 -1.87 -1.55
C GLU A 122 -7.65 -1.52 -0.54
N GLU A 123 -8.61 -2.42 -0.30
CA GLU A 123 -9.69 -2.24 0.68
C GLU A 123 -9.18 -2.31 2.13
N THR A 124 -8.04 -2.98 2.39
CA THR A 124 -7.44 -3.02 3.73
C THR A 124 -6.63 -1.78 4.11
N GLN A 125 -6.33 -0.92 3.15
CA GLN A 125 -5.45 0.23 3.33
C GLN A 125 -6.22 1.45 3.82
N VAL A 126 -5.75 2.07 4.90
CA VAL A 126 -6.31 3.32 5.41
C VAL A 126 -6.02 4.44 4.41
N GLY A 127 -7.04 5.21 4.04
CA GLY A 127 -6.88 6.35 3.11
C GLY A 127 -6.60 5.96 1.65
N ALA A 128 -6.80 4.68 1.28
CA ALA A 128 -6.53 4.19 -0.06
C ALA A 128 -7.35 4.88 -1.14
N ILE A 129 -6.73 5.03 -2.32
CA ILE A 129 -7.39 5.55 -3.53
C ILE A 129 -7.49 4.43 -4.55
N ALA A 130 -8.71 4.19 -5.03
CA ALA A 130 -9.01 3.10 -5.96
C ALA A 130 -8.27 3.27 -7.30
N ALA A 131 -8.27 2.20 -8.11
CA ALA A 131 -7.51 2.09 -9.36
C ALA A 131 -5.99 2.12 -9.15
N GLY A 132 -5.51 1.55 -8.03
CA GLY A 132 -4.08 1.47 -7.71
C GLY A 132 -3.41 2.84 -7.58
N CYS A 133 -4.17 3.89 -7.25
CA CYS A 133 -3.71 5.27 -7.18
C CYS A 133 -3.48 5.75 -5.73
N THR A 134 -3.53 4.85 -4.74
CA THR A 134 -3.05 5.12 -3.39
C THR A 134 -1.62 5.67 -3.46
N TYR A 135 -1.39 6.79 -2.78
CA TYR A 135 -0.10 7.46 -2.78
C TYR A 135 0.63 7.22 -1.46
N TYR A 136 1.95 7.10 -1.53
CA TYR A 136 2.83 6.96 -0.38
C TYR A 136 3.96 7.97 -0.54
N MET A 137 4.17 8.79 0.49
CA MET A 137 5.24 9.79 0.47
C MET A 137 6.61 9.13 0.42
N ASP A 138 7.49 9.68 -0.40
CA ASP A 138 8.93 9.41 -0.35
C ASP A 138 9.69 10.51 0.43
N GLU A 139 11.01 10.42 0.47
CA GLU A 139 11.86 11.37 1.19
C GLU A 139 11.77 12.79 0.61
N VAL A 140 11.57 12.93 -0.71
CA VAL A 140 11.43 14.22 -1.38
C VAL A 140 10.10 14.87 -1.00
N ASP A 141 9.02 14.08 -0.92
CA ASP A 141 7.72 14.56 -0.44
C ASP A 141 7.77 14.94 1.04
N ALA A 142 8.44 14.13 1.87
CA ALA A 142 8.61 14.39 3.30
C ALA A 142 9.39 15.69 3.56
N GLU A 143 10.48 15.92 2.82
CA GLU A 143 11.23 17.17 2.87
C GLU A 143 10.39 18.38 2.45
N TRP A 144 9.65 18.25 1.34
CA TRP A 144 8.78 19.31 0.85
C TRP A 144 7.70 19.65 1.88
N LEU A 145 7.01 18.64 2.42
CA LEU A 145 5.93 18.84 3.39
C LEU A 145 6.45 19.48 4.68
N SER A 146 7.63 19.06 5.15
CA SER A 146 8.29 19.65 6.32
C SER A 146 8.60 21.14 6.12
N LYS A 147 9.20 21.49 4.96
CA LYS A 147 9.52 22.88 4.60
C LYS A 147 8.23 23.72 4.50
N ASN A 148 7.22 23.22 3.77
CA ASN A 148 5.94 23.90 3.62
C ASN A 148 5.30 24.19 4.99
N ASN A 149 5.22 23.20 5.88
CA ASN A 149 4.62 23.39 7.21
C ASN A 149 5.45 24.28 8.14
N ALA A 150 6.78 24.30 8.01
CA ALA A 150 7.66 25.19 8.76
C ALA A 150 7.43 26.67 8.38
N GLU A 151 7.32 26.96 7.08
CA GLU A 151 7.07 28.31 6.57
C GLU A 151 5.75 28.90 7.10
N LEU A 152 4.73 28.08 7.29
CA LEU A 152 3.47 28.49 7.94
C LEU A 152 3.67 28.93 9.38
N THR A 153 4.50 28.18 10.11
CA THR A 153 4.78 28.43 11.51
C THR A 153 5.54 29.75 11.66
N ASP A 154 6.49 30.01 10.77
CA ASP A 154 7.25 31.25 10.76
C ASP A 154 6.39 32.45 10.33
N ALA A 155 5.50 32.29 9.34
CA ALA A 155 4.52 33.31 8.96
C ALA A 155 3.54 33.65 10.12
N ALA A 156 3.11 32.64 10.88
CA ALA A 156 2.29 32.83 12.07
C ALA A 156 3.04 33.56 13.21
N ARG A 157 4.34 33.29 13.37
CA ARG A 157 5.20 34.00 14.35
C ARG A 157 5.47 35.43 13.94
N ALA A 158 5.68 35.70 12.64
CA ALA A 158 5.90 37.05 12.11
C ALA A 158 4.65 37.94 12.18
N SER A 159 3.45 37.36 12.17
CA SER A 159 2.16 38.08 12.30
C SER A 159 1.69 38.29 13.74
N SER A 160 2.44 37.81 14.74
CA SER A 160 2.14 38.06 16.16
C SER A 160 2.42 39.53 16.53
N PRO A 161 1.50 40.26 17.19
CA PRO A 161 1.66 41.68 17.43
C PRO A 161 2.73 41.95 18.51
N SER A 162 3.93 42.28 18.07
CA SER A 162 4.88 43.04 18.89
C SER A 162 4.20 44.33 19.35
N ARG A 163 4.04 44.50 20.67
CA ARG A 163 3.54 45.71 21.34
C ARG A 163 4.35 46.94 20.90
N GLY A 164 3.87 47.65 19.87
CA GLY A 164 4.34 48.97 19.47
C GLY A 164 3.13 49.89 19.22
N PRO A 165 3.19 51.20 19.54
CA PRO A 165 2.04 52.09 19.43
C PRO A 165 1.66 52.34 17.96
N PRO A 166 0.37 52.56 17.66
CA PRO A 166 -0.14 52.53 16.30
C PRO A 166 0.28 53.80 15.55
N ARG A 167 0.98 53.63 14.43
CA ARG A 167 1.12 54.69 13.42
C ARG A 167 0.18 54.38 12.27
N SER A 168 -0.79 55.28 12.11
CA SER A 168 -1.73 55.36 10.99
C SER A 168 -1.00 55.43 9.65
N ALA A 169 -1.28 54.50 8.75
CA ALA A 169 -1.18 54.74 7.31
C ALA A 169 -2.12 53.82 6.53
N LYS A 170 -3.03 54.44 5.79
CA LYS A 170 -3.83 53.83 4.72
C LYS A 170 -2.91 53.23 3.65
N ALA A 171 -2.98 51.92 3.44
CA ALA A 171 -2.63 51.30 2.18
C ALA A 171 -3.65 50.21 1.87
N ARG A 172 -4.51 50.49 0.89
CA ARG A 172 -5.50 49.57 0.34
C ARG A 172 -4.77 48.66 -0.65
N GLY A 173 -4.10 47.64 -0.13
CA GLY A 173 -3.54 46.53 -0.91
C GLY A 173 -4.45 45.32 -0.78
N LYS A 174 -4.85 44.73 -1.89
CA LYS A 174 -5.47 43.40 -1.91
C LYS A 174 -4.34 42.42 -1.58
N GLU A 175 -4.16 42.14 -0.29
CA GLU A 175 -3.28 41.08 0.18
C GLU A 175 -3.65 39.79 -0.57
N PRO A 176 -2.71 39.10 -1.23
CA PRO A 176 -2.96 37.75 -1.70
C PRO A 176 -3.30 36.93 -0.45
N GLU A 177 -4.46 36.28 -0.41
CA GLU A 177 -4.75 35.29 0.64
C GLU A 177 -3.54 34.35 0.71
N SER A 178 -2.78 34.42 1.79
CA SER A 178 -1.67 33.51 2.04
C SER A 178 -2.26 32.09 2.00
N PRO A 179 -1.88 31.23 1.05
CA PRO A 179 -2.52 29.94 0.79
C PRO A 179 -2.05 28.89 1.82
N SER A 180 -1.88 29.30 3.05
CA SER A 180 -0.91 28.70 3.94
C SER A 180 -1.68 27.78 4.91
N VAL A 181 -1.69 26.47 4.66
CA VAL A 181 -2.47 25.46 5.40
C VAL A 181 -1.56 24.39 5.95
N ALA A 182 -1.66 24.11 7.24
CA ALA A 182 -0.97 22.98 7.83
C ALA A 182 -1.57 21.69 7.24
N ILE A 183 -0.72 20.86 6.64
CA ILE A 183 -1.11 19.64 5.94
C ILE A 183 -0.46 18.46 6.67
N THR A 184 -1.25 17.44 7.04
CA THR A 184 -0.71 16.18 7.57
C THR A 184 -0.22 15.27 6.44
N GLU A 185 0.56 14.23 6.79
CA GLU A 185 1.02 13.22 5.81
C GLU A 185 -0.18 12.55 5.10
N ASP A 186 -1.17 12.06 5.86
CA ASP A 186 -2.39 11.45 5.30
C ASP A 186 -3.16 12.40 4.35
N GLU A 187 -3.25 13.70 4.70
CA GLU A 187 -3.94 14.70 3.88
C GLU A 187 -3.17 14.99 2.58
N PHE A 188 -1.83 15.02 2.66
CA PHE A 188 -0.96 15.16 1.49
C PHE A 188 -1.11 13.96 0.56
N GLU A 189 -1.00 12.73 1.07
CA GLU A 189 -1.15 11.49 0.32
C GLU A 189 -2.52 11.38 -0.35
N LEU A 190 -3.58 11.76 0.37
CA LEU A 190 -4.94 11.81 -0.18
C LEU A 190 -5.00 12.73 -1.41
N VAL A 191 -4.48 13.96 -1.31
CA VAL A 191 -4.50 14.92 -2.43
C VAL A 191 -3.65 14.42 -3.59
N MET A 192 -2.44 13.91 -3.33
CA MET A 192 -1.54 13.35 -4.36
C MET A 192 -2.20 12.17 -5.08
N GLY A 193 -2.82 11.24 -4.34
CA GLY A 193 -3.51 10.08 -4.91
C GLY A 193 -4.72 10.47 -5.74
N ILE A 194 -5.48 11.49 -5.33
CA ILE A 194 -6.59 12.04 -6.11
C ILE A 194 -6.09 12.65 -7.43
N LEU A 195 -5.01 13.43 -7.39
CA LEU A 195 -4.39 14.00 -8.60
C LEU A 195 -3.87 12.90 -9.53
N GLU A 196 -3.22 11.88 -8.98
CA GLU A 196 -2.75 10.71 -9.71
C GLU A 196 -3.90 10.03 -10.45
N ARG A 197 -4.97 9.72 -9.72
CA ARG A 197 -6.16 9.03 -10.24
C ARG A 197 -6.86 9.82 -11.35
N ILE A 198 -7.14 11.10 -11.13
CA ILE A 198 -7.85 11.92 -12.12
C ILE A 198 -7.02 12.03 -13.40
N THR A 199 -5.69 12.17 -13.25
CA THR A 199 -4.78 12.29 -14.39
C THR A 199 -4.68 10.99 -15.16
N ASP A 200 -4.60 9.85 -14.47
CA ASP A 200 -4.56 8.53 -15.10
C ASP A 200 -5.86 8.22 -15.87
N GLU A 201 -7.00 8.58 -15.28
CA GLU A 201 -8.32 8.38 -15.90
C GLU A 201 -8.55 9.29 -17.12
N ARG A 202 -8.19 10.58 -17.02
CA ARG A 202 -8.48 11.58 -18.06
C ARG A 202 -7.37 11.72 -19.11
N HIS A 203 -6.13 11.41 -18.74
CA HIS A 203 -4.93 11.56 -19.57
C HIS A 203 -4.03 10.31 -19.50
N PRO A 204 -4.52 9.11 -19.85
CA PRO A 204 -3.77 7.84 -19.72
C PRO A 204 -2.47 7.83 -20.53
N CYS A 205 -2.42 8.56 -21.65
CA CYS A 205 -1.25 8.67 -22.51
C CYS A 205 -0.50 10.00 -22.36
N LEU A 206 -0.55 10.65 -21.18
CA LEU A 206 0.14 11.93 -20.93
C LEU A 206 1.64 11.86 -21.26
N HIS A 207 2.25 10.69 -21.07
CA HIS A 207 3.66 10.46 -21.40
C HIS A 207 4.00 10.53 -22.89
N ALA A 208 3.01 10.42 -23.78
CA ALA A 208 3.20 10.58 -25.22
C ALA A 208 3.21 12.07 -25.64
N ASP A 209 2.58 12.94 -24.85
CA ASP A 209 2.44 14.37 -25.16
C ASP A 209 2.24 15.19 -23.88
N VAL A 210 3.37 15.57 -23.26
CA VAL A 210 3.41 16.32 -22.00
C VAL A 210 2.83 17.73 -22.16
N SER A 211 2.66 18.24 -23.40
CA SER A 211 2.05 19.56 -23.62
C SER A 211 0.59 19.63 -23.18
N LYS A 212 -0.09 18.47 -23.07
CA LYS A 212 -1.47 18.33 -22.61
C LYS A 212 -1.59 18.15 -21.10
N PHE A 213 -0.57 18.54 -20.34
CA PHE A 213 -0.57 18.42 -18.89
C PHE A 213 -1.78 19.17 -18.28
N PRO A 214 -2.57 18.53 -17.41
CA PRO A 214 -3.76 19.16 -16.84
C PRO A 214 -3.39 20.33 -15.93
N THR A 215 -4.09 21.44 -16.12
CA THR A 215 -3.94 22.67 -15.35
C THR A 215 -4.68 22.60 -14.02
N LEU A 216 -4.39 23.53 -13.12
CA LEU A 216 -5.06 23.62 -11.81
C LEU A 216 -6.60 23.66 -11.96
N THR A 217 -7.11 24.42 -12.93
CA THR A 217 -8.56 24.57 -13.21
C THR A 217 -9.23 23.24 -13.56
N ASP A 218 -8.52 22.28 -14.16
CA ASP A 218 -9.08 20.99 -14.56
C ASP A 218 -9.44 20.10 -13.35
N PHE A 219 -8.81 20.35 -12.21
CA PHE A 219 -9.00 19.62 -10.96
C PHE A 219 -9.93 20.33 -9.97
N GLU A 220 -10.06 21.67 -10.03
CA GLU A 220 -10.87 22.45 -9.08
C GLU A 220 -12.29 21.91 -8.87
N PRO A 221 -13.04 21.46 -9.90
CA PRO A 221 -14.40 20.95 -9.69
C PRO A 221 -14.46 19.71 -8.79
N VAL A 222 -13.42 18.87 -8.79
CA VAL A 222 -13.38 17.66 -7.95
C VAL A 222 -13.12 18.03 -6.51
N PHE A 223 -12.15 18.91 -6.26
CA PHE A 223 -11.76 19.35 -4.92
C PHE A 223 -12.76 20.33 -4.29
N SER A 224 -13.57 21.03 -5.09
CA SER A 224 -14.62 21.95 -4.59
C SER A 224 -15.88 21.23 -4.11
N ASN A 225 -16.06 19.95 -4.50
CA ASN A 225 -17.24 19.16 -4.19
C ASN A 225 -16.91 18.00 -3.23
N ARG A 226 -17.92 17.30 -2.75
CA ARG A 226 -17.71 16.03 -2.05
C ARG A 226 -17.09 15.03 -3.04
N LEU A 227 -16.04 14.34 -2.61
CA LEU A 227 -15.37 13.33 -3.43
C LEU A 227 -16.35 12.20 -3.77
N PRO A 228 -16.37 11.71 -5.02
CA PRO A 228 -17.19 10.57 -5.40
C PRO A 228 -16.79 9.31 -4.62
N ILE A 229 -17.76 8.48 -4.24
CA ILE A 229 -17.48 7.22 -3.54
C ILE A 229 -16.58 6.27 -4.35
N SER A 230 -16.61 6.36 -5.68
CA SER A 230 -15.76 5.56 -6.56
C SER A 230 -14.27 5.84 -6.36
N PHE A 231 -13.92 6.96 -5.70
CA PHE A 231 -12.54 7.35 -5.41
C PHE A 231 -11.84 6.39 -4.46
N PHE A 232 -12.62 5.62 -3.69
CA PHE A 232 -12.16 4.74 -2.64
C PHE A 232 -12.47 3.28 -2.96
N PRO A 233 -11.59 2.33 -2.62
CA PRO A 233 -11.79 0.90 -2.88
C PRO A 233 -13.11 0.36 -2.31
N ASP A 234 -13.45 0.73 -1.08
CA ASP A 234 -14.67 0.29 -0.38
C ASP A 234 -15.97 0.95 -0.86
N TYR A 235 -15.92 1.80 -1.90
CA TYR A 235 -17.05 2.63 -2.35
C TYR A 235 -17.68 3.46 -1.21
N ARG A 236 -16.86 3.91 -0.28
CA ARG A 236 -17.24 4.78 0.83
C ARG A 236 -16.20 5.90 0.97
N VAL A 237 -16.66 7.13 1.19
CA VAL A 237 -15.78 8.24 1.59
C VAL A 237 -15.41 8.06 3.08
N PRO A 238 -14.12 7.94 3.44
CA PRO A 238 -13.69 7.86 4.84
C PRO A 238 -14.04 9.12 5.63
N ASP A 239 -14.30 8.95 6.92
CA ASP A 239 -14.67 10.07 7.81
C ASP A 239 -13.47 11.02 8.07
N SER A 240 -12.24 10.56 7.78
CA SER A 240 -11.00 11.35 7.85
C SER A 240 -10.85 12.35 6.70
N VAL A 241 -11.65 12.25 5.64
CA VAL A 241 -11.54 13.15 4.48
C VAL A 241 -11.94 14.58 4.88
N PRO A 242 -11.07 15.58 4.66
CA PRO A 242 -11.38 16.97 4.99
C PRO A 242 -12.59 17.53 4.24
N PRO A 243 -13.29 18.54 4.79
CA PRO A 243 -14.34 19.25 4.06
C PRO A 243 -13.82 19.88 2.75
N PRO A 244 -14.65 20.00 1.69
CA PRO A 244 -14.19 20.46 0.38
C PRO A 244 -13.49 21.82 0.37
N ALA A 245 -13.90 22.76 1.22
CA ALA A 245 -13.24 24.07 1.32
C ALA A 245 -11.79 23.97 1.82
N GLN A 246 -11.51 23.06 2.76
CA GLN A 246 -10.17 22.79 3.25
C GLN A 246 -9.37 22.01 2.20
N LEU A 247 -9.98 20.97 1.63
CA LEU A 247 -9.36 20.14 0.61
C LEU A 247 -8.94 20.95 -0.64
N LEU A 248 -9.78 21.87 -1.10
CA LEU A 248 -9.46 22.79 -2.22
C LEU A 248 -8.26 23.68 -1.90
N ARG A 249 -8.13 24.13 -0.65
CA ARG A 249 -7.01 24.97 -0.22
C ARG A 249 -5.71 24.15 -0.21
N MET A 250 -5.75 22.92 0.31
CA MET A 250 -4.62 21.99 0.31
C MET A 250 -4.19 21.63 -1.12
N PHE A 251 -5.14 21.30 -1.98
CA PHE A 251 -4.91 21.04 -3.40
C PHE A 251 -4.13 22.17 -4.08
N ARG A 252 -4.50 23.44 -3.86
CA ARG A 252 -3.82 24.58 -4.48
C ARG A 252 -2.35 24.71 -4.06
N VAL A 253 -2.02 24.28 -2.85
CA VAL A 253 -0.64 24.27 -2.31
C VAL A 253 0.15 23.09 -2.85
N ILE A 254 -0.48 21.91 -2.93
CA ILE A 254 0.18 20.64 -3.30
C ILE A 254 0.37 20.52 -4.81
N TYR A 255 -0.56 21.05 -5.62
CA TYR A 255 -0.55 20.90 -7.08
C TYR A 255 0.77 21.28 -7.77
N PRO A 256 1.44 22.41 -7.44
CA PRO A 256 2.73 22.77 -8.03
C PRO A 256 3.80 21.69 -7.81
N HIS A 257 3.89 21.15 -6.58
CA HIS A 257 4.83 20.09 -6.22
C HIS A 257 4.51 18.78 -6.95
N TRP A 258 3.25 18.35 -6.91
CA TRP A 258 2.80 17.18 -7.68
C TRP A 258 3.12 17.30 -9.18
N ARG A 259 2.87 18.48 -9.75
CA ARG A 259 3.11 18.76 -11.17
C ARG A 259 4.59 18.61 -11.52
N GLU A 260 5.48 19.17 -10.72
CA GLU A 260 6.92 19.04 -10.89
C GLU A 260 7.35 17.57 -10.87
N ARG A 261 6.96 16.84 -9.81
CA ARG A 261 7.23 15.41 -9.64
C ARG A 261 6.78 14.55 -10.83
N ARG A 262 5.63 14.88 -11.41
CA ARG A 262 5.09 14.15 -12.57
C ARG A 262 5.79 14.54 -13.87
N LEU A 263 6.23 15.79 -14.01
CA LEU A 263 7.00 16.25 -15.17
C LEU A 263 8.43 15.68 -15.18
N GLU A 264 9.06 15.50 -14.02
CA GLU A 264 10.36 14.80 -13.89
C GLU A 264 10.33 13.37 -14.43
N ARG A 265 9.13 12.79 -14.57
CA ARG A 265 8.90 11.44 -15.09
C ARG A 265 8.23 11.45 -16.46
N ASP A 266 8.38 12.55 -17.21
CA ASP A 266 7.81 12.74 -18.53
C ASP A 266 6.29 12.47 -18.57
N GLY A 267 5.55 12.87 -17.53
CA GLY A 267 4.10 12.68 -17.44
C GLY A 267 3.64 11.28 -16.98
N ARG A 268 4.56 10.34 -16.76
CA ARG A 268 4.26 9.01 -16.17
C ARG A 268 3.92 9.15 -14.69
N ARG A 269 3.24 8.14 -14.13
CA ARG A 269 2.90 8.07 -12.71
C ARG A 269 4.15 8.19 -11.83
N ILE A 270 4.01 8.90 -10.70
CA ILE A 270 5.12 9.11 -9.76
C ILE A 270 5.57 7.80 -9.13
N ILE A 271 4.63 7.04 -8.58
CA ILE A 271 4.90 5.71 -8.03
C ILE A 271 5.15 4.72 -9.19
N PRO A 272 6.27 3.96 -9.17
CA PRO A 272 6.59 2.98 -10.21
C PRO A 272 5.44 2.00 -10.45
N GLN A 273 5.19 1.70 -11.73
CA GLN A 273 4.15 0.77 -12.15
C GLN A 273 4.78 -0.49 -12.74
N ILE A 274 4.07 -1.60 -12.60
CA ILE A 274 4.40 -2.87 -13.23
C ILE A 274 4.23 -2.73 -14.76
N ASN A 275 5.14 -3.31 -15.54
CA ASN A 275 5.00 -3.31 -16.99
C ASN A 275 4.03 -4.42 -17.43
N SER A 276 2.87 -4.02 -17.94
CA SER A 276 1.84 -4.91 -18.50
C SER A 276 1.72 -4.81 -20.01
N ASP A 277 2.73 -4.27 -20.71
CA ASP A 277 2.72 -4.14 -22.17
C ASP A 277 2.93 -5.50 -22.85
N GLU A 278 1.83 -6.15 -23.21
CA GLU A 278 1.85 -7.46 -23.88
C GLU A 278 2.37 -7.42 -25.33
N THR A 279 2.59 -6.23 -25.90
CA THR A 279 3.07 -6.11 -27.29
C THR A 279 4.55 -6.44 -27.43
N ASN A 280 5.31 -6.38 -26.33
CA ASN A 280 6.74 -6.65 -26.33
C ASN A 280 7.04 -8.04 -25.77
N GLU A 281 7.25 -9.01 -26.66
CA GLU A 281 7.49 -10.40 -26.23
C GLU A 281 8.85 -10.62 -25.58
N GLY A 282 9.86 -9.80 -25.92
CA GLY A 282 11.24 -9.96 -25.50
C GLY A 282 11.65 -9.14 -24.26
N ASP A 283 10.76 -8.32 -23.71
CA ASP A 283 11.05 -7.54 -22.50
C ASP A 283 10.84 -8.39 -21.23
N PRO A 284 11.91 -8.66 -20.44
CA PRO A 284 11.81 -9.47 -19.24
C PRO A 284 11.00 -8.81 -18.11
N TYR A 285 10.72 -7.51 -18.18
CA TYR A 285 9.92 -6.81 -17.17
C TYR A 285 8.41 -6.88 -17.44
N VAL A 286 7.97 -7.40 -18.59
CA VAL A 286 6.55 -7.60 -18.89
C VAL A 286 6.02 -8.79 -18.10
N CYS A 287 5.08 -8.55 -17.20
CA CYS A 287 4.45 -9.61 -16.39
C CYS A 287 2.93 -9.56 -16.40
N PHE A 288 2.30 -10.63 -15.88
CA PHE A 288 0.84 -10.81 -15.78
C PHE A 288 0.07 -10.72 -17.12
N ARG A 289 0.65 -11.27 -18.20
CA ARG A 289 -0.03 -11.33 -19.52
C ARG A 289 -1.39 -12.04 -19.42
N ARG A 290 -2.44 -11.42 -19.92
CA ARG A 290 -3.83 -11.87 -19.86
C ARG A 290 -4.18 -12.66 -21.12
N ARG A 291 -4.21 -13.99 -21.00
CA ARG A 291 -4.60 -14.92 -22.07
C ARG A 291 -6.01 -15.48 -21.84
N ASP A 292 -6.98 -14.58 -21.64
CA ASP A 292 -8.36 -14.96 -21.34
C ASP A 292 -8.98 -15.76 -22.51
N ALA A 293 -9.60 -16.90 -22.20
CA ALA A 293 -10.31 -17.69 -23.20
C ALA A 293 -11.51 -16.91 -23.75
N LYS A 294 -11.67 -16.88 -25.08
CA LYS A 294 -12.78 -16.17 -25.72
C LYS A 294 -14.12 -16.73 -25.19
N PRO A 295 -14.99 -15.90 -24.61
CA PRO A 295 -16.24 -16.37 -24.03
C PRO A 295 -17.16 -16.96 -25.11
N VAL A 296 -17.65 -18.17 -24.87
CA VAL A 296 -18.63 -18.84 -25.76
C VAL A 296 -20.00 -18.23 -25.51
N ARG A 297 -20.66 -17.73 -26.57
CA ARG A 297 -22.02 -17.17 -26.47
C ARG A 297 -23.02 -18.25 -26.05
N LYS A 298 -23.83 -17.96 -25.04
CA LYS A 298 -24.95 -18.82 -24.59
C LYS A 298 -26.19 -18.60 -25.47
N THR A 299 -27.12 -19.57 -25.45
CA THR A 299 -28.36 -19.49 -26.25
C THR A 299 -29.40 -18.61 -25.56
N ARG A 300 -30.21 -17.85 -26.32
CA ARG A 300 -31.25 -16.93 -25.80
C ARG A 300 -32.21 -17.55 -24.77
N ARG A 301 -32.54 -18.84 -24.90
CA ARG A 301 -33.42 -19.54 -23.94
C ARG A 301 -32.80 -19.68 -22.55
N SER A 302 -31.47 -19.74 -22.46
CA SER A 302 -30.75 -19.80 -21.19
C SER A 302 -30.60 -18.43 -20.51
N ASP A 303 -30.75 -17.33 -21.26
CA ASP A 303 -30.58 -15.97 -20.74
C ASP A 303 -31.76 -15.54 -19.85
N THR A 304 -33.02 -15.87 -20.21
CA THR A 304 -34.20 -15.51 -19.39
C THR A 304 -34.12 -16.09 -17.98
N GLY A 305 -33.74 -17.36 -17.84
CA GLY A 305 -33.56 -17.99 -16.51
C GLY A 305 -32.35 -17.44 -15.74
N SER A 306 -31.38 -16.81 -16.40
CA SER A 306 -30.28 -16.12 -15.72
C SER A 306 -30.73 -14.76 -15.16
N VAL A 307 -31.61 -14.05 -15.87
CA VAL A 307 -32.21 -12.78 -15.41
C VAL A 307 -33.07 -13.00 -14.17
N ASP A 308 -33.93 -14.02 -14.15
CA ASP A 308 -34.77 -14.32 -12.98
C ASP A 308 -33.93 -14.65 -11.74
N ARG A 309 -32.86 -15.43 -11.92
CA ARG A 309 -31.90 -15.72 -10.84
C ARG A 309 -31.17 -14.47 -10.37
N MET A 310 -30.82 -13.57 -11.27
CA MET A 310 -30.19 -12.29 -10.93
C MET A 310 -31.14 -11.40 -10.11
N GLN A 311 -32.43 -11.34 -10.50
CA GLN A 311 -33.43 -10.59 -9.75
C GLN A 311 -33.67 -11.19 -8.35
N SER A 312 -33.71 -12.53 -8.25
CA SER A 312 -33.80 -13.22 -6.97
C SER A 312 -32.58 -12.94 -6.09
N LEU A 313 -31.37 -13.00 -6.65
CA LEU A 313 -30.13 -12.66 -5.94
C LEU A 313 -30.14 -11.21 -5.45
N PHE A 314 -30.55 -10.26 -6.29
CA PHE A 314 -30.67 -8.86 -5.91
C PHE A 314 -31.63 -8.66 -4.72
N ASN A 315 -32.79 -9.32 -4.75
CA ASN A 315 -33.74 -9.27 -3.64
C ASN A 315 -33.16 -9.87 -2.35
N ASN A 316 -32.42 -10.98 -2.44
CA ASN A 316 -31.77 -11.61 -1.29
C ASN A 316 -30.67 -10.71 -0.69
N ILE A 317 -29.85 -10.07 -1.52
CA ILE A 317 -28.84 -9.10 -1.06
C ILE A 317 -29.50 -7.91 -0.35
N ARG A 318 -30.63 -7.41 -0.88
CA ARG A 318 -31.37 -6.32 -0.23
C ARG A 318 -31.94 -6.71 1.13
N GLN A 319 -32.42 -7.94 1.28
CA GLN A 319 -32.87 -8.46 2.58
C GLN A 319 -31.69 -8.59 3.56
N LEU A 320 -30.56 -9.11 3.09
CA LEU A 320 -29.32 -9.19 3.89
C LEU A 320 -28.88 -7.81 4.38
N GLN A 321 -28.91 -6.80 3.49
CA GLN A 321 -28.59 -5.41 3.85
C GLN A 321 -29.51 -4.88 4.96
N HIS A 322 -30.81 -5.17 4.90
CA HIS A 322 -31.76 -4.75 5.95
C HIS A 322 -31.45 -5.40 7.31
N ILE A 323 -31.11 -6.70 7.31
CA ILE A 323 -30.70 -7.41 8.53
C ILE A 323 -29.41 -6.79 9.09
N ALA A 324 -28.39 -6.58 8.24
CA ALA A 324 -27.14 -5.96 8.63
C ALA A 324 -27.34 -4.56 9.25
N GLN A 325 -28.14 -3.70 8.62
CA GLN A 325 -28.49 -2.38 9.15
C GLN A 325 -29.23 -2.45 10.50
N SER A 326 -30.10 -3.45 10.68
CA SER A 326 -30.81 -3.66 11.95
C SER A 326 -29.86 -4.09 13.07
N VAL A 327 -28.85 -4.92 12.76
CA VAL A 327 -27.79 -5.30 13.70
C VAL A 327 -26.93 -4.07 14.06
N VAL A 328 -26.50 -3.28 13.07
CA VAL A 328 -25.73 -2.04 13.31
C VAL A 328 -26.50 -1.10 14.22
N ARG A 329 -27.80 -0.85 13.93
CA ARG A 329 -28.65 -0.01 14.78
C ARG A 329 -28.76 -0.54 16.21
N ARG A 330 -28.90 -1.87 16.37
CA ARG A 330 -28.96 -2.51 17.68
C ARG A 330 -27.67 -2.29 18.47
N GLU A 331 -26.51 -2.47 17.85
CA GLU A 331 -25.22 -2.26 18.53
C GLU A 331 -24.97 -0.77 18.85
N GLN A 332 -25.36 0.15 17.97
CA GLN A 332 -25.33 1.60 18.24
C GLN A 332 -26.19 1.98 19.46
N LEU A 333 -27.41 1.44 19.56
CA LEU A 333 -28.28 1.69 20.71
C LEU A 333 -27.70 1.15 22.02
N LYS A 334 -27.09 -0.04 22.00
CA LYS A 334 -26.39 -0.59 23.17
C LYS A 334 -25.19 0.26 23.57
N HIS A 335 -24.40 0.73 22.59
CA HIS A 335 -23.26 1.59 22.83
C HIS A 335 -23.69 2.93 23.46
N ASN A 336 -24.69 3.59 22.88
CA ASN A 336 -25.23 4.85 23.41
C ASN A 336 -25.77 4.66 24.83
N ARG A 337 -26.50 3.57 25.07
CA ARG A 337 -26.97 3.22 26.41
C ARG A 337 -25.82 3.06 27.42
N ALA A 338 -24.76 2.36 27.06
CA ALA A 338 -23.61 2.19 27.94
C ALA A 338 -22.89 3.53 28.22
N LEU A 339 -22.80 4.41 27.21
CA LEU A 339 -22.29 5.77 27.38
C LEU A 339 -23.15 6.60 28.34
N GLU A 340 -24.47 6.55 28.17
CA GLU A 340 -25.45 7.22 29.05
C GLU A 340 -25.37 6.66 30.47
N GLU A 341 -25.31 5.34 30.65
CA GLU A 341 -25.15 4.70 31.96
C GLU A 341 -23.86 5.15 32.64
N ARG A 342 -22.74 5.24 31.90
CA ARG A 342 -21.47 5.79 32.42
C ARG A 342 -21.61 7.26 32.82
N GLN A 343 -22.28 8.08 32.03
CA GLN A 343 -22.53 9.49 32.35
C GLN A 343 -23.41 9.65 33.60
N ILE A 344 -24.49 8.86 33.69
CA ILE A 344 -25.38 8.82 34.85
C ILE A 344 -24.60 8.44 36.10
N MET A 345 -23.75 7.40 36.02
CA MET A 345 -22.92 6.98 37.14
C MET A 345 -21.97 8.09 37.61
N ASN A 346 -21.28 8.76 36.68
CA ASN A 346 -20.40 9.89 37.00
C ASN A 346 -21.17 11.05 37.67
N CYS A 347 -22.34 11.41 37.14
CA CYS A 347 -23.20 12.44 37.73
C CYS A 347 -23.69 12.05 39.13
N ARG A 348 -24.08 10.78 39.33
CA ARG A 348 -24.49 10.25 40.65
C ARG A 348 -23.34 10.29 41.65
N MET A 349 -22.14 9.91 41.24
CA MET A 349 -20.95 9.99 42.10
C MET A 349 -20.64 11.43 42.50
N ASN A 350 -20.69 12.37 41.55
CA ASN A 350 -20.48 13.79 41.83
C ASN A 350 -21.55 14.33 42.79
N LEU A 351 -22.83 14.00 42.57
CA LEU A 351 -23.94 14.40 43.44
C LEU A 351 -23.76 13.84 44.85
N ALA A 352 -23.40 12.56 44.98
CA ALA A 352 -23.13 11.92 46.27
C ALA A 352 -21.94 12.58 47.00
N GLU A 353 -20.88 12.96 46.27
CA GLU A 353 -19.73 13.66 46.84
C GLU A 353 -20.09 15.07 47.34
N VAL A 354 -20.86 15.83 46.55
CA VAL A 354 -21.35 17.16 46.93
C VAL A 354 -22.24 17.06 48.16
N LYS A 355 -23.18 16.11 48.20
CA LYS A 355 -24.07 15.87 49.35
C LYS A 355 -23.28 15.52 50.61
N ARG A 356 -22.21 14.74 50.49
CA ARG A 356 -21.30 14.41 51.60
C ARG A 356 -20.50 15.63 52.09
N LYS A 357 -20.03 16.49 51.19
CA LYS A 357 -19.24 17.70 51.52
C LYS A 357 -20.09 18.82 52.12
N PHE A 358 -21.36 18.93 51.72
CA PHE A 358 -22.24 20.04 52.10
C PHE A 358 -23.59 19.57 52.67
N PRO A 359 -23.60 18.93 53.87
CA PRO A 359 -24.80 18.32 54.43
C PRO A 359 -25.93 19.29 54.83
N THR A 360 -25.66 20.60 54.92
CA THR A 360 -26.63 21.65 55.28
C THR A 360 -27.21 22.39 54.07
N THR A 361 -26.79 22.05 52.85
CA THR A 361 -27.34 22.66 51.63
C THR A 361 -28.75 22.15 51.32
N PRO A 362 -29.61 22.95 50.67
CA PRO A 362 -31.00 22.58 50.37
C PRO A 362 -31.15 21.40 49.37
N PHE A 363 -30.05 20.85 48.84
CA PHE A 363 -29.97 19.67 47.96
C PHE A 363 -30.11 18.32 48.73
N GLY A 364 -30.80 18.33 49.86
CA GLY A 364 -30.98 17.18 50.76
C GLY A 364 -32.41 16.62 50.77
N SER A 365 -33.24 16.96 49.78
CA SER A 365 -34.63 16.51 49.75
C SER A 365 -34.70 15.00 49.44
N ARG A 366 -35.76 14.31 49.88
CA ARG A 366 -35.99 12.89 49.55
C ARG A 366 -36.05 12.64 48.04
N ASP A 367 -36.41 13.65 47.27
CA ASP A 367 -36.51 13.59 45.81
C ASP A 367 -35.12 13.47 45.15
N ASP A 368 -34.08 14.02 45.78
CA ASP A 368 -32.69 13.93 45.31
C ASP A 368 -32.09 12.52 45.51
N ASP A 369 -32.63 11.72 46.43
CA ASP A 369 -32.19 10.34 46.63
C ASP A 369 -32.80 9.38 45.60
N GLU A 370 -33.95 9.72 45.00
CA GLU A 370 -34.57 8.90 43.97
C GLU A 370 -33.75 8.84 42.68
N VAL A 371 -32.96 9.88 42.38
CA VAL A 371 -32.12 9.93 41.18
C VAL A 371 -30.82 9.15 41.32
N LEU A 372 -30.44 8.78 42.56
CA LEU A 372 -29.25 7.97 42.84
C LEU A 372 -29.49 6.47 42.58
N VAL A 373 -30.73 6.05 42.42
CA VAL A 373 -31.12 4.64 42.23
C VAL A 373 -31.85 4.45 40.90
N ASP A 374 -31.69 3.26 40.31
CA ASP A 374 -32.41 2.90 39.09
C ASP A 374 -33.85 2.49 39.41
N LYS A 375 -34.80 3.01 38.63
CA LYS A 375 -36.21 2.65 38.74
C LYS A 375 -36.48 1.40 37.89
N ILE A 376 -37.12 0.38 38.47
CA ILE A 376 -37.49 -0.84 37.74
C ILE A 376 -38.58 -0.51 36.72
N VAL A 377 -38.22 -0.50 35.43
CA VAL A 377 -39.19 -0.34 34.34
C VAL A 377 -39.63 -1.72 33.85
N LYS A 378 -40.95 -1.97 33.78
CA LYS A 378 -41.49 -3.19 33.17
C LYS A 378 -41.13 -3.22 31.70
N ARG A 379 -40.47 -4.29 31.24
CA ARG A 379 -40.17 -4.47 29.81
C ARG A 379 -41.49 -4.56 29.02
N PRO A 380 -41.60 -3.91 27.84
CA PRO A 380 -42.74 -4.07 26.97
C PRO A 380 -42.94 -5.55 26.61
N LYS A 381 -44.19 -6.04 26.60
CA LYS A 381 -44.50 -7.36 26.06
C LYS A 381 -44.17 -7.35 24.57
N LEU A 382 -43.33 -8.27 24.12
CA LEU A 382 -43.13 -8.53 22.69
C LEU A 382 -44.47 -9.02 22.15
N GLU A 383 -45.15 -8.20 21.35
CA GLU A 383 -46.33 -8.67 20.62
C GLU A 383 -45.91 -9.80 19.69
N GLY A 384 -46.60 -10.94 19.81
CA GLY A 384 -46.23 -12.17 19.12
C GLY A 384 -46.17 -11.97 17.62
N THR A 385 -45.07 -12.44 17.02
CA THR A 385 -44.98 -12.79 15.60
C THR A 385 -46.15 -13.74 15.28
N LYS A 386 -47.13 -13.24 14.52
CA LYS A 386 -48.10 -14.08 13.81
C LYS A 386 -47.49 -14.58 12.52
#